data_AF-C3YTM1-F1
#
_entry.id   AF-C3YTM1-F1
#
_cell.length_a   1.000
_cell.length_b   1.000
_cell.length_c   1.000
_cell.angle_alpha   90.00
_cell.angle_beta   90.00
_cell.angle_gamma   90.00
#
_symmetry.space_group_name_H-M   'P 1'
#
loop_
_entity.id
_entity.type
_entity.pdbx_description
1 polymer ?
#
loop_
_entity_poly.entity_id
_entity_poly.type
_entity_poly.pdbx_seq_one_letter_code
_entity_poly.pdbx_strand_id
1 'polypeptide(L)'
;CSVVGNAGSLIDSRCGRQIDSSDYVIRCNLPPVGGEYAMDVGKKTDFLSVNPSLFQTRFKNTTYEEKFIRDVKEYGLSVLYTHPFRLVKQVKTCYRAHEILMDSGMADLSRFSHPKFLDGVTAFWKGLELKEARPSTGLLLTAIAITKCKEVTLYGFWPFPTYNGQERDYHYFDRPMNPFHNLTEEFVLLNKLHEKGVLKLQIGTCG
;
A
#
# COMPACT_ATOMS: atom_id res chain seq x y z
N CYS A 1 6.18 11.40 7.01
CA CYS A 1 5.52 10.09 6.78
C CYS A 1 6.16 9.39 5.60
N SER A 2 6.28 8.07 5.66
CA SER A 2 6.69 7.23 4.53
C SER A 2 5.51 6.43 4.02
N VAL A 3 5.25 6.48 2.71
CA VAL A 3 4.31 5.59 2.04
C VAL A 3 5.11 4.60 1.21
N VAL A 4 4.94 3.32 1.48
CA VAL A 4 5.71 2.25 0.85
C VAL A 4 4.79 1.48 -0.10
N GLY A 5 5.02 1.68 -1.39
CA GLY A 5 4.50 0.84 -2.46
C GLY A 5 5.27 -0.47 -2.54
N ASN A 6 4.83 -1.34 -3.46
CA ASN A 6 5.33 -2.71 -3.50
C ASN A 6 6.32 -2.98 -4.64
N ALA A 7 6.74 -1.96 -5.41
CA ALA A 7 7.54 -2.17 -6.61
C ALA A 7 8.87 -2.91 -6.34
N GLY A 8 9.27 -3.78 -7.27
CA GLY A 8 10.55 -4.52 -7.20
C GLY A 8 11.79 -3.64 -7.25
N SER A 9 11.66 -2.36 -7.61
CA SER A 9 12.76 -1.37 -7.52
C SER A 9 13.25 -1.13 -6.09
N LEU A 10 12.53 -1.62 -5.07
CA LEU A 10 12.98 -1.57 -3.68
C LEU A 10 14.10 -2.57 -3.37
N ILE A 11 14.24 -3.65 -4.14
CA ILE A 11 15.30 -4.64 -3.93
C ILE A 11 16.68 -3.98 -4.11
N ASP A 12 17.55 -4.20 -3.12
CA ASP A 12 18.89 -3.60 -2.98
C ASP A 12 18.90 -2.07 -2.72
N SER A 13 17.75 -1.47 -2.44
CA SER A 13 17.66 -0.02 -2.15
C SER A 13 18.27 0.37 -0.81
N ARG A 14 18.34 -0.56 0.15
CA ARG A 14 18.79 -0.29 1.54
C ARG A 14 17.99 0.80 2.26
N CYS A 15 16.76 1.07 1.81
CA CYS A 15 15.92 2.14 2.34
C CYS A 15 15.24 1.82 3.67
N GLY A 16 15.36 0.60 4.19
CA GLY A 16 14.61 0.15 5.36
C GLY A 16 14.82 1.02 6.60
N ARG A 17 16.07 1.44 6.87
CA ARG A 17 16.37 2.33 8.01
C ARG A 17 15.74 3.71 7.87
N GLN A 18 15.73 4.27 6.66
CA GLN A 18 15.14 5.59 6.40
C GLN A 18 13.60 5.53 6.40
N ILE A 19 13.01 4.42 5.94
CA ILE A 19 11.57 4.19 6.05
C ILE A 19 11.18 4.13 7.53
N ASP A 20 11.88 3.31 8.32
CA ASP A 20 11.56 3.08 9.74
C ASP A 20 11.84 4.29 10.63
N SER A 21 12.69 5.23 10.19
CA SER A 21 12.93 6.50 10.92
C SER A 21 11.79 7.52 10.78
N SER A 22 10.84 7.30 9.87
CA SER A 22 9.67 8.18 9.73
C SER A 22 8.75 8.09 10.93
N ASP A 23 8.12 9.20 11.32
CA ASP A 23 7.12 9.21 12.42
C ASP A 23 5.97 8.23 12.18
N TYR A 24 5.58 8.07 10.91
CA TYR A 24 4.45 7.23 10.49
C TYR A 24 4.74 6.54 9.15
N VAL A 25 4.50 5.24 9.08
CA VAL A 25 4.74 4.38 7.90
C VAL A 25 3.44 3.74 7.42
N ILE A 26 3.14 3.96 6.15
CA ILE A 26 1.91 3.55 5.47
C ILE A 26 2.26 2.50 4.41
N ARG A 27 1.65 1.31 4.44
CA ARG A 27 1.97 0.19 3.54
C ARG A 27 0.76 -0.34 2.77
N CYS A 28 1.04 -0.96 1.62
CA CYS A 28 0.02 -1.43 0.69
C CYS A 28 -0.18 -2.96 0.74
N ASN A 29 -1.37 -3.42 1.14
CA ASN A 29 -1.88 -4.77 0.85
C ASN A 29 -1.13 -5.94 1.51
N LEU A 30 -0.82 -5.84 2.81
CA LEU A 30 -0.13 -6.87 3.59
C LEU A 30 1.18 -7.39 2.93
N PRO A 31 2.10 -6.52 2.47
CA PRO A 31 3.31 -6.96 1.81
C PRO A 31 4.31 -7.47 2.85
N PRO A 32 5.10 -8.52 2.60
CA PRO A 32 6.08 -8.98 3.57
C PRO A 32 7.03 -7.85 3.99
N VAL A 33 7.33 -7.81 5.29
CA VAL A 33 8.19 -6.82 5.94
C VAL A 33 9.17 -7.54 6.86
N GLY A 34 10.29 -6.90 7.19
CA GLY A 34 11.33 -7.55 7.98
C GLY A 34 12.00 -8.71 7.22
N GLY A 35 12.63 -9.63 7.95
CA GLY A 35 13.33 -10.79 7.37
C GLY A 35 14.33 -10.40 6.29
N GLU A 36 14.29 -11.08 5.15
CA GLU A 36 15.14 -10.78 3.98
C GLU A 36 14.90 -9.39 3.38
N TYR A 37 13.70 -8.82 3.56
CA TYR A 37 13.34 -7.51 3.02
C TYR A 37 13.64 -6.35 3.99
N ALA A 38 14.01 -6.64 5.24
CA ALA A 38 14.16 -5.63 6.29
C ALA A 38 15.11 -4.49 5.89
N MET A 39 16.19 -4.83 5.20
CA MET A 39 17.22 -3.87 4.80
C MET A 39 16.70 -2.86 3.77
N ASP A 40 15.79 -3.30 2.90
CA ASP A 40 15.25 -2.52 1.79
C ASP A 40 13.96 -1.79 2.15
N VAL A 41 13.03 -2.46 2.84
CA VAL A 41 11.68 -1.95 3.07
C VAL A 41 11.35 -1.68 4.53
N GLY A 42 12.23 -2.06 5.47
CA GLY A 42 12.03 -1.88 6.90
C GLY A 42 10.99 -2.83 7.50
N LYS A 43 10.61 -2.59 8.76
CA LYS A 43 9.57 -3.33 9.48
C LYS A 43 8.48 -2.43 10.05
N LYS A 44 8.77 -1.16 10.34
CA LYS A 44 7.79 -0.24 10.94
C LYS A 44 6.57 -0.12 10.04
N THR A 45 5.40 -0.24 10.65
CA THR A 45 4.10 -0.08 9.99
C THR A 45 3.16 0.51 11.02
N ASP A 46 2.43 1.56 10.64
CA ASP A 46 1.43 2.20 11.48
C ASP A 46 0.04 2.16 10.81
N PHE A 47 0.02 2.14 9.48
CA PHE A 47 -1.20 2.05 8.68
C PHE A 47 -1.00 1.09 7.50
N LEU A 48 -1.88 0.12 7.38
CA LEU A 48 -1.78 -0.93 6.38
C LEU A 48 -3.10 -1.04 5.63
N SER A 49 -3.06 -0.89 4.31
CA SER A 49 -4.24 -1.21 3.50
C SER A 49 -4.41 -2.71 3.35
N VAL A 50 -5.66 -3.16 3.32
CA VAL A 50 -6.04 -4.53 2.97
C VAL A 50 -7.07 -4.47 1.85
N ASN A 51 -6.65 -4.72 0.62
CA ASN A 51 -7.58 -4.83 -0.50
C ASN A 51 -8.51 -6.05 -0.29
N PRO A 52 -9.84 -5.89 -0.43
CA PRO A 52 -10.77 -7.02 -0.28
C PRO A 52 -10.45 -8.22 -1.18
N SER A 53 -9.82 -8.00 -2.34
CA SER A 53 -9.43 -9.09 -3.24
C SER A 53 -8.40 -10.05 -2.64
N LEU A 54 -7.65 -9.65 -1.60
CA LEU A 54 -6.69 -10.54 -0.92
C LEU A 54 -7.36 -11.77 -0.32
N PHE A 55 -8.61 -11.64 0.14
CA PHE A 55 -9.36 -12.79 0.62
C PHE A 55 -9.74 -13.76 -0.50
N GLN A 56 -9.87 -13.24 -1.72
CA GLN A 56 -10.09 -14.02 -2.93
C GLN A 56 -8.79 -14.44 -3.62
N THR A 57 -7.60 -14.22 -3.05
CA THR A 57 -6.33 -14.65 -3.66
C THR A 57 -5.42 -15.35 -2.65
N ARG A 58 -5.15 -14.72 -1.50
CA ARG A 58 -4.21 -15.16 -0.46
C ARG A 58 -4.87 -15.98 0.67
N PHE A 59 -6.16 -15.75 0.93
CA PHE A 59 -6.90 -16.31 2.08
C PHE A 59 -8.13 -17.15 1.64
N LYS A 60 -7.91 -18.21 0.84
CA LYS A 60 -8.98 -19.03 0.23
C LYS A 60 -9.32 -20.37 0.91
N ASN A 61 -8.43 -20.92 1.72
CA ASN A 61 -8.50 -22.32 2.17
C ASN A 61 -9.03 -22.43 3.60
N THR A 62 -9.42 -23.61 4.09
CA THR A 62 -10.05 -23.82 5.41
C THR A 62 -9.28 -23.25 6.62
N THR A 63 -7.97 -23.00 6.50
CA THR A 63 -7.11 -22.40 7.55
C THR A 63 -6.83 -20.92 7.33
N TYR A 64 -7.59 -20.25 6.45
CA TYR A 64 -7.30 -18.87 6.06
C TYR A 64 -7.43 -17.87 7.20
N GLU A 65 -8.27 -18.15 8.19
CA GLU A 65 -8.54 -17.28 9.33
C GLU A 65 -7.30 -17.20 10.23
N GLU A 66 -6.75 -18.36 10.62
CA GLU A 66 -5.49 -18.45 11.38
C GLU A 66 -4.32 -17.80 10.63
N LYS A 67 -4.23 -18.04 9.31
CA LYS A 67 -3.23 -17.41 8.45
C LYS A 67 -3.40 -15.88 8.43
N PHE A 68 -4.62 -15.38 8.29
CA PHE A 68 -4.89 -13.94 8.27
C PHE A 68 -4.51 -13.29 9.60
N ILE A 69 -4.86 -13.90 10.73
CA ILE A 69 -4.49 -13.41 12.05
C ILE A 69 -2.98 -13.41 12.26
N ARG A 70 -2.29 -14.49 11.86
CA ARG A 70 -0.82 -14.55 11.92
C ARG A 70 -0.18 -13.45 11.07
N ASP A 71 -0.65 -13.29 9.83
CA ASP A 71 -0.13 -12.27 8.92
C ASP A 71 -0.37 -10.85 9.48
N VAL A 72 -1.53 -10.58 10.10
CA VAL A 72 -1.83 -9.30 10.75
C VAL A 72 -0.92 -9.04 11.94
N LYS A 73 -0.64 -10.05 12.77
CA LYS A 73 0.20 -9.92 13.97
C LYS A 73 1.63 -9.48 13.67
N GLU A 74 2.16 -9.76 12.48
CA GLU A 74 3.48 -9.27 12.04
C GLU A 74 3.59 -7.74 12.03
N TYR A 75 2.45 -7.04 11.93
CA TYR A 75 2.39 -5.57 11.89
C TYR A 75 2.02 -4.95 13.25
N GLY A 76 1.95 -5.75 14.32
CA GLY A 76 1.64 -5.26 15.67
C GLY A 76 0.29 -4.54 15.76
N LEU A 77 0.29 -3.33 16.33
CA LEU A 77 -0.90 -2.51 16.54
C LEU A 77 -1.22 -1.57 15.35
N SER A 78 -0.81 -1.95 14.13
CA SER A 78 -1.09 -1.17 12.93
C SER A 78 -2.58 -1.04 12.66
N VAL A 79 -3.01 0.13 12.16
CA VAL A 79 -4.36 0.30 11.62
C VAL A 79 -4.51 -0.54 10.35
N LEU A 80 -5.55 -1.37 10.29
CA LEU A 80 -5.94 -2.15 9.12
C LEU A 80 -7.07 -1.44 8.38
N TYR A 81 -6.73 -0.82 7.24
CA TYR A 81 -7.66 -0.05 6.45
C TYR A 81 -8.17 -0.82 5.24
N THR A 82 -9.49 -0.95 5.10
CA THR A 82 -10.11 -1.59 3.92
C THR A 82 -11.30 -0.77 3.40
N HIS A 83 -11.75 -1.10 2.18
CA HIS A 83 -12.79 -0.35 1.47
C HIS A 83 -13.95 -1.25 1.05
N PRO A 84 -14.83 -1.63 1.98
CA PRO A 84 -15.91 -2.61 1.73
C PRO A 84 -16.96 -2.10 0.74
N PHE A 85 -17.15 -0.79 0.68
CA PHE A 85 -18.29 -0.16 -0.02
C PHE A 85 -17.98 0.28 -1.44
N ARG A 86 -16.83 -0.12 -2.00
CA ARG A 86 -16.52 0.24 -3.40
C ARG A 86 -17.24 -0.67 -4.39
N LEU A 87 -17.34 -1.96 -4.11
CA LEU A 87 -18.10 -2.92 -4.90
C LEU A 87 -18.99 -3.74 -3.96
N VAL A 88 -20.27 -3.93 -4.30
CA VAL A 88 -21.23 -4.68 -3.47
C VAL A 88 -20.70 -6.07 -3.11
N LYS A 89 -20.01 -6.74 -4.04
CA LYS A 89 -19.41 -8.08 -3.82
C LYS A 89 -18.31 -8.11 -2.74
N GLN A 90 -17.70 -6.96 -2.40
CA GLN A 90 -16.61 -6.88 -1.42
C GLN A 90 -17.13 -6.77 0.02
N VAL A 91 -18.37 -6.31 0.22
CA VAL A 91 -18.94 -6.09 1.55
C VAL A 91 -18.85 -7.35 2.42
N LYS A 92 -19.38 -8.48 1.92
CA LYS A 92 -19.37 -9.75 2.67
C LYS A 92 -17.96 -10.17 3.09
N THR A 93 -17.00 -10.06 2.17
CA THR A 93 -15.60 -10.42 2.40
C THR A 93 -14.93 -9.55 3.47
N CYS A 94 -15.13 -8.23 3.41
CA CYS A 94 -14.57 -7.31 4.41
C CYS A 94 -15.21 -7.48 5.79
N TYR A 95 -16.52 -7.72 5.84
CA TYR A 95 -17.22 -7.99 7.10
C TYR A 95 -16.73 -9.30 7.71
N ARG A 96 -16.54 -10.35 6.90
CA ARG A 96 -15.96 -11.61 7.39
C ARG A 96 -14.55 -11.40 7.96
N ALA A 97 -13.71 -10.63 7.29
CA ALA A 97 -12.39 -10.27 7.79
C ALA A 97 -12.46 -9.53 9.13
N HIS A 98 -13.44 -8.62 9.28
CA HIS A 98 -13.65 -7.88 10.50
C HIS A 98 -14.16 -8.76 11.65
N GLU A 99 -15.05 -9.71 11.39
CA GLU A 99 -15.48 -10.73 12.36
C GLU A 99 -14.27 -11.54 12.87
N ILE A 100 -13.40 -12.00 11.97
CA ILE A 100 -12.19 -12.74 12.36
C ILE A 100 -11.28 -11.90 13.27
N LEU A 101 -11.15 -10.59 13.00
CA LEU A 101 -10.42 -9.67 13.89
C LEU A 101 -11.14 -9.48 15.23
N MET A 102 -12.47 -9.38 15.25
CA MET A 102 -13.25 -9.28 16.48
C MET A 102 -13.07 -10.51 17.37
N ASP A 103 -13.22 -11.71 16.80
CA ASP A 103 -13.08 -12.99 17.50
C ASP A 103 -11.67 -13.18 18.09
N SER A 104 -10.68 -12.50 17.51
CA SER A 104 -9.29 -12.49 17.96
C SER A 104 -8.91 -11.33 18.88
N GLY A 105 -9.88 -10.51 19.30
CA GLY A 105 -9.65 -9.35 20.18
C GLY A 105 -8.91 -8.18 19.53
N MET A 106 -8.94 -8.08 18.20
CA MET A 106 -8.24 -7.07 17.40
C MET A 106 -9.19 -6.15 16.61
N ALA A 107 -10.45 -6.08 17.04
CA ALA A 107 -11.50 -5.26 16.42
C ALA A 107 -11.05 -3.79 16.20
N ASP A 108 -10.37 -3.24 17.20
CA ASP A 108 -9.95 -1.84 17.24
C ASP A 108 -8.90 -1.46 16.19
N LEU A 109 -8.26 -2.44 15.55
CA LEU A 109 -7.32 -2.20 14.46
C LEU A 109 -8.05 -1.90 13.14
N SER A 110 -9.30 -2.33 12.99
CA SER A 110 -10.03 -2.29 11.71
C SER A 110 -10.62 -0.92 11.41
N ARG A 111 -10.40 -0.38 10.21
CA ARG A 111 -11.01 0.86 9.71
C ARG A 111 -11.58 0.68 8.32
N PHE A 112 -12.83 1.08 8.12
CA PHE A 112 -13.51 1.03 6.82
C PHE A 112 -13.58 2.41 6.18
N SER A 113 -13.31 2.47 4.88
CA SER A 113 -13.47 3.70 4.10
C SER A 113 -14.94 4.07 3.96
N HIS A 114 -15.29 5.34 4.12
CA HIS A 114 -16.59 5.86 3.70
C HIS A 114 -16.64 5.99 2.16
N PRO A 115 -17.73 5.60 1.46
CA PRO A 115 -17.81 5.68 0.00
C PRO A 115 -17.55 7.10 -0.55
N LYS A 116 -18.18 8.12 0.04
CA LYS A 116 -17.92 9.53 -0.33
C LYS A 116 -16.46 9.95 -0.21
N PHE A 117 -15.70 9.35 0.71
CA PHE A 117 -14.26 9.63 0.81
C PHE A 117 -13.52 9.09 -0.42
N LEU A 118 -13.85 7.88 -0.88
CA LEU A 118 -13.26 7.30 -2.10
C LEU A 118 -13.62 8.10 -3.36
N ASP A 119 -14.84 8.63 -3.42
CA ASP A 119 -15.28 9.53 -4.50
C ASP A 119 -14.46 10.83 -4.49
N GLY A 120 -14.27 11.42 -3.30
CA GLY A 120 -13.44 12.60 -3.12
C GLY A 120 -11.98 12.37 -3.52
N VAL A 121 -11.39 11.23 -3.15
CA VAL A 121 -10.03 10.85 -3.59
C VAL A 121 -9.97 10.70 -5.11
N THR A 122 -10.99 10.09 -5.71
CA THR A 122 -11.06 9.94 -7.18
C THR A 122 -11.16 11.31 -7.85
N ALA A 123 -12.03 12.20 -7.35
CA ALA A 123 -12.19 13.56 -7.84
C ALA A 123 -10.90 14.39 -7.71
N PHE A 124 -10.18 14.25 -6.59
CA PHE A 124 -8.88 14.90 -6.37
C PHE A 124 -7.87 14.51 -7.47
N TRP A 125 -7.67 13.22 -7.72
CA TRP A 125 -6.74 12.76 -8.76
C TRP A 125 -7.22 13.09 -10.18
N LYS A 126 -8.53 13.05 -10.44
CA LYS A 126 -9.13 13.52 -11.70
C LYS A 126 -8.86 15.00 -11.96
N GLY A 127 -8.89 15.83 -10.92
CA GLY A 127 -8.51 17.24 -10.98
C GLY A 127 -7.04 17.46 -11.29
N LEU A 128 -6.19 16.47 -11.03
CA LEU A 128 -4.78 16.40 -11.46
C LEU A 128 -4.60 15.65 -12.79
N GLU A 129 -5.67 15.53 -13.59
CA GLU A 129 -5.68 14.95 -14.94
C GLU A 129 -5.48 13.43 -15.00
N LEU A 130 -5.75 12.68 -13.91
CA LEU A 130 -5.75 11.21 -13.96
C LEU A 130 -6.83 10.71 -14.94
N LYS A 131 -6.46 10.00 -16.01
CA LYS A 131 -7.40 9.45 -17.00
C LYS A 131 -8.01 8.13 -16.54
N GLU A 132 -7.26 7.30 -15.81
CA GLU A 132 -7.77 6.07 -15.19
C GLU A 132 -9.10 6.29 -14.45
N ALA A 133 -10.01 5.34 -14.56
CA ALA A 133 -11.34 5.46 -13.95
C ALA A 133 -11.28 5.52 -12.41
N ARG A 134 -10.22 4.95 -11.83
CA ARG A 134 -10.00 4.94 -10.39
C ARG A 134 -8.51 4.92 -10.04
N PRO A 135 -8.11 5.59 -8.95
CA PRO A 135 -6.74 5.51 -8.45
C PRO A 135 -6.42 4.11 -7.92
N SER A 136 -5.14 3.74 -7.99
CA SER A 136 -4.60 2.57 -7.31
C SER A 136 -4.66 2.71 -5.78
N THR A 137 -4.37 1.62 -5.07
CA THR A 137 -4.13 1.66 -3.62
C THR A 137 -3.00 2.63 -3.27
N GLY A 138 -1.95 2.71 -4.10
CA GLY A 138 -0.83 3.63 -3.88
C GLY A 138 -1.29 5.09 -3.88
N LEU A 139 -2.03 5.51 -4.91
CA LEU A 139 -2.59 6.87 -4.97
C LEU A 139 -3.61 7.16 -3.86
N LEU A 140 -4.40 6.16 -3.45
CA LEU A 140 -5.30 6.30 -2.30
C LEU A 140 -4.53 6.59 -1.01
N LEU A 141 -3.48 5.82 -0.73
CA LEU A 141 -2.66 6.00 0.47
C LEU A 141 -1.83 7.29 0.41
N THR A 142 -1.35 7.67 -0.78
CA THR A 142 -0.69 8.97 -0.99
C THR A 142 -1.64 10.14 -0.70
N ALA A 143 -2.90 10.08 -1.14
CA ALA A 143 -3.89 11.11 -0.82
C ALA A 143 -4.15 11.20 0.69
N ILE A 144 -4.27 10.06 1.38
CA ILE A 144 -4.39 10.04 2.85
C ILE A 144 -3.15 10.70 3.49
N ALA A 145 -1.94 10.31 3.07
CA ALA A 145 -0.70 10.83 3.62
C ALA A 145 -0.57 12.35 3.45
N ILE A 146 -0.82 12.89 2.25
CA ILE A 146 -0.73 14.33 1.98
C ILE A 146 -1.73 15.13 2.83
N THR A 147 -2.90 14.57 3.15
CA THR A 147 -3.88 15.26 4.00
C THR A 147 -3.59 15.20 5.50
N LYS A 148 -2.67 14.34 5.94
CA LYS A 148 -2.41 14.07 7.38
C LYS A 148 -0.97 14.32 7.82
N CYS A 149 -0.04 14.39 6.89
CA CYS A 149 1.39 14.49 7.16
C CYS A 149 1.95 15.83 6.66
N LYS A 150 2.87 16.42 7.43
CA LYS A 150 3.59 17.63 7.01
C LYS A 150 4.50 17.38 5.82
N GLU A 151 5.19 16.24 5.83
CA GLU A 151 6.10 15.80 4.77
C GLU A 151 5.80 14.35 4.42
N VAL A 152 5.79 14.06 3.12
CA VAL A 152 5.49 12.73 2.58
C VAL A 152 6.61 12.29 1.67
N THR A 153 7.22 11.15 1.98
CA THR A 153 8.14 10.45 1.07
C THR A 153 7.51 9.15 0.60
N LEU A 154 7.56 8.91 -0.70
CA LEU A 154 7.06 7.70 -1.35
C LEU A 154 8.24 6.81 -1.73
N TYR A 155 8.13 5.52 -1.41
CA TYR A 155 9.11 4.47 -1.70
C TYR A 155 8.44 3.36 -2.50
N GLY A 156 9.13 2.77 -3.48
CA GLY A 156 8.57 1.64 -4.24
C GLY A 156 7.38 2.02 -5.13
N PHE A 157 7.35 3.26 -5.61
CA PHE A 157 6.44 3.74 -6.66
C PHE A 157 7.19 3.75 -7.99
N TRP A 158 7.37 2.56 -8.56
CA TRP A 158 8.06 2.38 -9.84
C TRP A 158 7.31 1.34 -10.68
N PRO A 159 6.58 1.76 -11.73
CA PRO A 159 5.75 0.86 -12.51
C PRO A 159 6.48 0.17 -13.66
N PHE A 160 7.77 0.46 -13.85
CA PHE A 160 8.53 0.01 -15.01
C PHE A 160 9.25 -1.31 -14.72
N PRO A 161 9.38 -2.20 -15.73
CA PRO A 161 9.98 -3.52 -15.57
C PRO A 161 11.51 -3.46 -15.43
N THR A 162 12.13 -2.29 -15.55
CA THR A 162 13.57 -2.12 -15.43
C THR A 162 13.92 -0.99 -14.50
N TYR A 163 14.99 -1.16 -13.73
CA TYR A 163 15.58 -0.13 -12.88
C TYR A 163 17.11 -0.28 -12.90
N ASN A 164 17.85 0.80 -13.14
CA ASN A 164 19.31 0.80 -13.28
C ASN A 164 19.85 -0.27 -14.25
N GLY A 165 19.18 -0.47 -15.39
CA GLY A 165 19.59 -1.44 -16.41
C GLY A 165 19.34 -2.91 -16.05
N GLN A 166 18.70 -3.19 -14.90
CA GLN A 166 18.33 -4.54 -14.48
C GLN A 166 16.82 -4.72 -14.60
N GLU A 167 16.39 -5.92 -15.00
CA GLU A 167 14.99 -6.33 -14.88
C GLU A 167 14.58 -6.35 -13.42
N ARG A 168 13.36 -5.89 -13.15
CA ARG A 168 12.76 -5.89 -11.83
C ARG A 168 11.39 -6.53 -11.90
N ASP A 169 11.13 -7.39 -10.94
CA ASP A 169 9.79 -7.94 -10.73
C ASP A 169 8.80 -6.81 -10.40
N TYR A 170 7.53 -7.07 -10.69
CA TYR A 170 6.46 -6.11 -10.41
C TYR A 170 6.36 -5.80 -8.91
N HIS A 171 6.51 -6.82 -8.06
CA HIS A 171 6.62 -6.66 -6.61
C HIS A 171 8.01 -7.03 -6.11
N TYR A 172 8.45 -6.45 -4.99
CA TYR A 172 9.72 -6.86 -4.35
C TYR A 172 9.68 -8.25 -3.71
N PHE A 173 8.53 -8.93 -3.70
CA PHE A 173 8.32 -10.18 -2.97
C PHE A 173 7.59 -11.28 -3.75
N ASP A 174 7.09 -11.00 -4.96
CA ASP A 174 6.35 -11.97 -5.78
C ASP A 174 6.82 -11.90 -7.25
N ARG A 175 6.67 -13.01 -8.00
CA ARG A 175 6.91 -13.10 -9.46
C ARG A 175 5.59 -13.08 -10.28
N PRO A 176 5.66 -12.82 -11.60
CA PRO A 176 5.04 -11.66 -12.25
C PRO A 176 3.52 -11.56 -12.07
N MET A 177 3.04 -10.34 -11.87
CA MET A 177 1.63 -9.99 -11.83
C MET A 177 1.31 -9.00 -12.95
N ASN A 178 0.20 -9.19 -13.65
CA ASN A 178 -0.29 -8.20 -14.61
C ASN A 178 -0.98 -7.05 -13.84
N PRO A 179 -0.48 -5.80 -13.92
CA PRO A 179 -1.15 -4.69 -13.27
C PRO A 179 -2.55 -4.46 -13.84
N PHE A 180 -3.51 -4.23 -12.96
CA PHE A 180 -4.90 -3.87 -13.32
C PHE A 180 -5.08 -2.37 -13.63
N HIS A 181 -4.03 -1.58 -13.49
CA HIS A 181 -4.02 -0.12 -13.63
C HIS A 181 -2.89 0.32 -14.55
N ASN A 182 -3.09 1.41 -15.29
CA ASN A 182 -1.98 2.12 -15.94
C ASN A 182 -1.13 2.88 -14.90
N LEU A 183 -0.26 2.16 -14.20
CA LEU A 183 0.58 2.75 -13.16
C LEU A 183 1.64 3.72 -13.70
N THR A 184 1.92 3.68 -15.01
CA THR A 184 2.78 4.67 -15.67
C THR A 184 2.17 6.07 -15.60
N GLU A 185 0.86 6.19 -15.83
CA GLU A 185 0.17 7.47 -15.70
C GLU A 185 0.23 7.99 -14.26
N GLU A 186 -0.06 7.13 -13.28
CA GLU A 186 0.01 7.50 -11.86
C GLU A 186 1.42 7.97 -11.46
N PHE A 187 2.46 7.27 -11.93
CA PHE A 187 3.84 7.67 -11.69
C PHE A 187 4.15 9.06 -12.26
N VAL A 188 3.71 9.37 -13.48
CA VAL A 188 3.91 10.71 -14.07
C VAL A 188 3.27 11.80 -13.20
N LEU A 189 2.07 11.56 -12.66
CA LEU A 189 1.43 12.50 -11.74
C LEU A 189 2.21 12.68 -10.44
N LEU A 190 2.68 11.57 -9.85
CA LEU A 190 3.50 11.62 -8.64
C LEU A 190 4.83 12.34 -8.90
N ASN A 191 5.43 12.17 -10.07
CA ASN A 191 6.66 12.86 -10.44
C ASN A 191 6.43 14.37 -10.60
N LYS A 192 5.33 14.79 -11.21
CA LYS A 192 4.94 16.22 -11.24
C LYS A 192 4.78 16.81 -9.84
N LEU A 193 4.20 16.06 -8.90
CA LEU A 193 4.09 16.50 -7.50
C LEU A 193 5.45 16.54 -6.80
N HIS A 194 6.35 15.63 -7.14
CA HIS A 194 7.73 15.63 -6.66
C HIS A 194 8.52 16.85 -7.11
N GLU A 195 8.48 17.17 -8.41
CA GLU A 195 9.14 18.34 -8.99
C GLU A 195 8.63 19.66 -8.39
N LYS A 196 7.36 19.70 -7.95
CA LYS A 196 6.75 20.84 -7.26
C LYS A 196 7.03 20.89 -5.76
N GLY A 197 7.74 19.91 -5.20
CA GLY A 197 8.03 19.82 -3.77
C GLY A 197 6.83 19.47 -2.88
N VAL A 198 5.73 18.98 -3.45
CA VAL A 198 4.52 18.58 -2.69
C VAL A 198 4.76 17.28 -1.92
N LEU A 199 5.55 16.38 -2.52
CA LEU A 199 5.98 15.12 -1.93
C LEU A 199 7.40 14.79 -2.41
N LYS A 200 8.05 13.80 -1.80
CA LYS A 200 9.32 13.26 -2.28
C LYS A 200 9.11 11.88 -2.90
N LEU A 201 9.51 11.68 -4.14
CA LEU A 201 9.69 10.34 -4.71
C LEU A 201 11.12 9.86 -4.41
N GLN A 202 11.27 8.87 -3.53
CA GLN A 202 12.56 8.21 -3.32
C GLN A 202 12.71 7.07 -4.31
N ILE A 203 13.56 7.28 -5.31
CA ILE A 203 13.91 6.28 -6.33
C ILE A 203 15.39 5.94 -6.16
N GLY A 204 15.69 4.65 -6.02
CA GLY A 204 17.05 4.15 -5.87
C GLY A 204 17.50 3.97 -4.43
N THR A 205 18.81 3.91 -4.25
CA THR A 205 19.42 3.58 -2.98
C THR A 205 19.25 4.69 -1.95
N CYS A 206 19.12 4.30 -0.69
CA CYS A 206 19.16 5.20 0.46
C CYS A 206 20.54 5.14 1.13
N GLY A 207 20.94 6.27 1.73
CA GLY A 207 22.19 6.43 2.49
C GLY A 207 22.08 6.00 3.94
#